data_AF-A0A1I9G9G2-F1
#
_entry.id   AF-A0A1I9G9G2-F1
#
_cell.length_a   1.000
_cell.length_b   1.000
_cell.length_c   1.000
_cell.angle_alpha   90.00
_cell.angle_beta   90.00
_cell.angle_gamma   90.00
#
_symmetry.space_group_name_H-M   'P 1'
#
loop_
_entity.id
_entity.type
_entity.pdbx_description
1 polymer ?
#
loop_
_entity_poly.entity_id
_entity_poly.type
_entity_poly.pdbx_seq_one_letter_code
_entity_poly.pdbx_strand_id
1 'polypeptide(L)'
;NIYKDYKQLELSASNLDEVDAWKASFLRAGVYPEKEKPVEDGETVTEIEETSVDPQLERQVETIRNLVDSYMRIVTKTIRDLV
;
A
#
# COMPACT_ATOMS: atom_id res chain seq x y z
N ASN A 1 -10.56 -16.67 12.79
CA ASN A 1 -10.52 -16.09 14.14
C ASN A 1 -9.15 -15.51 14.37
N ILE A 2 -9.10 -14.20 14.61
CA ILE A 2 -7.89 -13.50 15.06
C ILE A 2 -7.36 -14.28 16.29
N TYR A 3 -6.08 -14.56 16.25
CA TYR A 3 -5.40 -15.66 16.95
C TYR A 3 -5.81 -15.85 18.43
N LYS A 4 -5.99 -17.11 18.85
CA LYS A 4 -6.21 -17.54 20.25
C LYS A 4 -7.26 -16.72 21.00
N ASP A 5 -8.52 -16.85 20.59
CA ASP A 5 -9.71 -16.30 21.27
C ASP A 5 -9.83 -14.77 21.35
N TYR A 6 -8.84 -14.01 20.87
CA TYR A 6 -8.90 -12.56 20.81
C TYR A 6 -9.69 -12.09 19.58
N LYS A 7 -10.69 -11.24 19.80
CA LYS A 7 -11.51 -10.65 18.73
C LYS A 7 -10.79 -9.51 17.99
N GLN A 8 -9.78 -8.91 18.62
CA GLN A 8 -9.00 -7.80 18.07
C GLN A 8 -7.52 -7.96 18.43
N LEU A 9 -6.63 -7.42 17.59
CA LEU A 9 -5.19 -7.31 17.86
C LEU A 9 -4.85 -5.83 17.99
N GLU A 10 -4.36 -5.43 19.16
CA GLU A 10 -3.91 -4.06 19.42
C GLU A 10 -2.40 -3.95 19.15
N LEU A 11 -2.02 -2.94 18.38
CA LEU A 11 -0.64 -2.64 18.01
C LEU A 11 -0.32 -1.19 18.40
N SER A 12 0.88 -0.95 18.91
CA SER A 12 1.39 0.38 19.25
C SER A 12 2.68 0.66 18.49
N ALA A 13 2.94 1.94 18.23
CA ALA A 13 4.17 2.42 17.63
C ALA A 13 4.71 3.61 18.44
N SER A 14 6.00 3.91 18.28
CA SER A 14 6.71 4.83 19.17
C SER A 14 6.39 6.30 18.88
N ASN A 15 5.94 6.60 17.66
CA ASN A 15 5.63 7.95 17.16
C ASN A 15 4.58 7.87 16.03
N LEU A 16 4.06 9.03 15.63
CA LEU A 16 3.02 9.12 14.59
C LEU A 16 3.51 8.67 13.21
N ASP A 17 4.76 8.96 12.85
CA ASP A 17 5.32 8.60 11.55
C ASP A 17 5.35 7.07 11.36
N GLU A 18 5.72 6.32 12.40
CA GLU A 18 5.66 4.86 12.40
C GLU A 18 4.22 4.36 12.27
N VAL A 19 3.26 4.97 13.00
CA VAL A 19 1.84 4.62 12.88
C VAL A 19 1.39 4.75 11.43
N ASP A 20 1.74 5.84 10.75
CA ASP A 20 1.30 6.09 9.38
C ASP A 20 2.02 5.18 8.37
N ALA A 21 3.30 4.88 8.57
CA ALA A 21 4.03 3.88 7.78
C ALA A 21 3.41 2.46 7.91
N TRP A 22 2.97 2.08 9.11
CA TRP A 22 2.25 0.83 9.34
C TRP A 22 0.88 0.82 8.68
N LYS A 23 0.08 1.89 8.79
CA LYS A 23 -1.20 2.03 8.08
C LYS A 23 -1.04 1.87 6.57
N ALA A 24 -0.05 2.53 5.96
CA ALA A 24 0.25 2.40 4.54
C ALA A 24 0.63 0.96 4.16
N SER A 25 1.42 0.30 5.01
CA SER A 25 1.81 -1.10 4.81
C SER A 25 0.61 -2.05 4.91
N PHE A 26 -0.32 -1.82 5.83
CA PHE A 26 -1.57 -2.58 5.95
C PHE A 26 -2.46 -2.40 4.73
N LEU A 27 -2.65 -1.16 4.25
CA LEU A 27 -3.39 -0.88 3.02
C LEU A 27 -2.79 -1.62 1.83
N ARG A 28 -1.46 -1.56 1.67
CA ARG A 28 -0.74 -2.30 0.64
C ARG A 28 -0.91 -3.82 0.76
N ALA A 29 -1.04 -4.34 1.97
CA ALA A 29 -1.31 -5.76 2.24
C ALA A 29 -2.79 -6.14 2.03
N GLY A 30 -3.66 -5.20 1.68
CA GLY A 30 -5.10 -5.40 1.50
C GLY A 30 -5.91 -5.36 2.79
N VAL A 31 -5.34 -4.82 3.88
CA VAL A 31 -6.03 -4.60 5.15
C VAL A 31 -6.55 -3.17 5.16
N TYR A 32 -7.85 -3.03 4.92
CA TYR A 32 -8.53 -1.74 4.90
C TYR A 32 -9.05 -1.37 6.29
N PRO A 33 -9.06 -0.08 6.65
CA PRO A 33 -9.80 0.40 7.80
C PRO A 33 -11.26 -0.08 7.72
N GLU A 34 -11.82 -0.48 8.85
CA GLU A 34 -13.25 -0.79 8.90
C GLU A 34 -14.01 0.50 8.58
N LYS A 35 -14.78 0.50 7.49
CA LYS A 35 -15.63 1.65 7.16
C LYS A 35 -16.57 1.86 8.34
N GLU A 36 -16.52 3.04 8.97
CA GLU A 36 -17.55 3.40 9.95
C GLU A 36 -18.90 3.21 9.27
N LYS A 37 -19.76 2.34 9.83
CA LYS A 37 -21.10 2.15 9.29
C LYS A 37 -21.74 3.53 9.27
N PRO A 38 -22.12 4.07 8.09
CA PRO A 38 -22.82 5.33 8.06
C PRO A 38 -24.12 5.11 8.81
N VAL A 39 -24.28 5.85 9.91
CA VAL A 39 -25.58 6.10 10.49
C VAL A 39 -26.39 6.72 9.35
N GLU A 40 -27.57 6.16 9.07
CA GLU A 40 -28.48 6.60 8.02
C GLU A 40 -28.73 8.11 8.14
N ASP A 41 -27.99 8.91 7.37
CA ASP A 41 -28.51 10.16 6.82
C ASP A 41 -27.64 10.58 5.64
N GLY A 42 -28.33 11.01 4.58
CA GLY A 42 -27.77 11.22 3.26
C GLY A 42 -26.69 12.30 3.17
N GLU A 43 -25.92 12.17 2.08
CA GLU A 43 -25.03 13.20 1.52
C GLU A 43 -23.79 13.54 2.34
N THR A 44 -22.69 12.82 2.07
CA THR A 44 -21.35 13.33 1.69
C THR A 44 -20.29 12.25 1.96
N VAL A 45 -20.09 11.30 1.05
CA VAL A 45 -18.85 10.49 1.01
C VAL A 45 -18.45 10.23 -0.44
N THR A 46 -18.25 11.31 -1.20
CA THR A 46 -17.61 11.30 -2.53
C THR A 46 -16.17 11.78 -2.44
N GLU A 47 -15.38 11.24 -1.50
CA GLU A 47 -13.94 11.56 -1.41
C GLU A 47 -13.03 10.32 -1.27
N ILE A 48 -13.58 9.10 -1.22
CA ILE A 48 -12.77 7.86 -1.08
C ILE A 48 -12.72 7.05 -2.39
N GLU A 49 -13.41 7.49 -3.45
CA GLU A 49 -13.39 6.80 -4.75
C GLU A 49 -12.24 7.22 -5.67
N GLU A 50 -11.57 8.35 -5.42
CA GLU A 50 -10.51 8.84 -6.34
C GLU A 50 -9.11 8.28 -6.07
N THR A 51 -8.89 7.56 -4.97
CA THR A 51 -7.60 6.94 -4.65
C THR A 51 -7.66 5.43 -4.55
N SER A 52 -8.70 4.76 -5.07
CA SER A 52 -8.69 3.30 -5.20
C SER A 52 -7.72 2.88 -6.31
N VAL A 53 -6.43 3.06 -6.06
CA VAL A 53 -5.38 2.41 -6.84
C VAL A 53 -5.64 0.91 -6.73
N ASP A 54 -6.03 0.31 -7.84
CA ASP A 54 -6.31 -1.12 -7.93
C ASP A 54 -5.08 -1.88 -7.41
N PRO A 55 -5.22 -2.73 -6.37
CA PRO A 55 -4.12 -3.53 -5.84
C PRO A 55 -3.38 -4.35 -6.91
N GLN A 56 -4.06 -4.71 -8.02
CA GLN A 56 -3.42 -5.36 -9.16
C GLN A 56 -2.56 -4.38 -9.97
N LEU A 57 -3.05 -3.17 -10.20
CA LEU A 57 -2.32 -2.12 -10.90
C LEU A 57 -1.05 -1.73 -10.13
N GLU A 58 -1.13 -1.58 -8.81
CA GLU A 58 0.07 -1.28 -7.99
C GLU A 58 1.14 -2.36 -8.12
N ARG A 59 0.74 -3.65 -8.09
CA ARG A 59 1.66 -4.78 -8.28
C ARG A 59 2.28 -4.79 -9.68
N GLN A 60 1.48 -4.47 -10.70
CA GLN A 60 1.98 -4.36 -12.07
C GLN A 60 2.98 -3.22 -12.20
N VAL A 61 2.67 -2.04 -11.65
CA VAL A 61 3.56 -0.88 -11.67
C VAL A 61 4.87 -1.21 -10.95
N GLU A 62 4.83 -1.88 -9.81
CA GLU A 62 6.02 -2.31 -9.09
C GLU A 62 6.85 -3.32 -9.90
N THR A 63 6.20 -4.26 -10.57
CA THR A 63 6.86 -5.21 -11.47
C THR A 63 7.56 -4.47 -12.62
N ILE A 64 6.88 -3.50 -13.23
CA ILE A 64 7.42 -2.66 -14.31
C ILE A 64 8.64 -1.87 -13.82
N ARG A 65 8.57 -1.21 -12.65
CA ARG A 65 9.71 -0.49 -12.07
C ARG A 65 10.93 -1.38 -11.90
N ASN A 66 10.74 -2.57 -11.31
CA ASN A 66 11.83 -3.53 -11.11
C ASN A 66 12.47 -3.99 -12.43
N LEU A 67 11.67 -4.19 -13.48
CA LEU A 67 12.16 -4.54 -14.82
C LEU A 67 12.94 -3.39 -15.46
N VAL A 68 12.41 -2.16 -15.37
CA VAL A 68 13.05 -0.96 -15.91
C VAL A 68 14.39 -0.68 -15.21
N ASP A 69 14.45 -0.77 -13.89
CA ASP A 69 15.68 -0.58 -13.12
C ASP A 69 16.75 -1.61 -13.48
N SER A 70 16.34 -2.87 -13.61
CA SER A 70 17.23 -3.95 -14.06
C SER A 70 17.77 -3.67 -15.47
N TYR A 71 16.89 -3.29 -16.40
CA TYR A 71 17.26 -2.95 -17.76
C TYR A 71 18.22 -1.76 -17.83
N MET A 72 17.90 -0.64 -17.15
CA MET A 72 18.73 0.54 -17.12
C MET A 72 20.10 0.26 -16.49
N ARG A 73 20.15 -0.60 -15.46
CA ARG A 73 21.42 -1.05 -14.87
C ARG A 73 22.28 -1.81 -15.87
N ILE A 74 21.70 -2.74 -16.63
CA ILE A 74 22.40 -3.49 -17.68
C ILE A 74 22.91 -2.51 -18.75
N VAL A 75 22.04 -1.65 -19.28
CA VAL A 75 22.41 -0.65 -20.31
C VAL A 75 23.55 0.24 -19.84
N THR A 76 23.46 0.81 -18.65
CA THR A 76 24.49 1.69 -18.08
C THR A 76 25.81 0.95 -17.87
N LYS A 77 25.76 -0.34 -17.53
CA LYS A 77 26.95 -1.18 -17.42
C LYS A 77 27.56 -1.43 -18.81
N THR A 78 26.76 -1.84 -19.79
CA THR A 78 27.23 -2.07 -21.17
C THR A 78 27.87 -0.83 -21.79
N ILE A 79 27.28 0.35 -21.58
CA ILE A 79 27.86 1.61 -22.06
C ILE A 79 29.23 1.88 -21.41
N ARG A 80 29.34 1.70 -20.09
CA ARG A 80 30.61 1.88 -19.38
C ARG A 80 31.67 0.85 -19.76
N ASP A 81 31.28 -0.38 -20.05
CA ASP A 81 32.20 -1.45 -20.44
C ASP A 81 32.71 -1.27 -21.90
N LEU A 82 32.02 -0.48 -22.72
CA LEU A 82 32.36 -0.22 -24.13
C LEU A 82 33.26 1.02 -24.34
N VAL A 83 33.22 1.98 -23.43
CA VAL A 83 34.02 3.22 -23.45
C VAL A 83 35.36 3.01 -22.76
#